data_AF-A0A4R4DYI3-F1
#
_entry.id   AF-A0A4R4DYI3-F1
#
_cell.length_a   1.000
_cell.length_b   1.000
_cell.length_c   1.000
_cell.angle_alpha   90.00
_cell.angle_beta   90.00
_cell.angle_gamma   90.00
#
_symmetry.space_group_name_H-M   'P 1'
#
loop_
_entity.id
_entity.type
_entity.pdbx_description
1 polymer ?
#
loop_
_entity_poly.entity_id
_entity_poly.type
_entity_poly.pdbx_seq_one_letter_code
_entity_poly.pdbx_strand_id
1 'polypeptide(L)'
;MGINIFDGGASIRIVRGDKTLLITKEQIKAIDTIHDTIVRIDNGEGPLRNIFLDYREVNQPEVGNAEDLRDIINQMLVRPSGSGGGGSGGTCELPPEFLKLIESIVATLGAILNKQDEPPIPEPTRIDEANPNMIYKGWHGQSGQVGALEWAIERITRVGEEVVHEWAYGCKRKIFRWSQRQELVYRPFDYTNPYGPSDGDLPQPRELPIA
;
A
#
# COMPACT_ATOMS: atom_id res chain seq x y z
N MET A 1 -38.35 -32.40 -13.58
CA MET A 1 -38.67 -30.96 -13.59
C MET A 1 -37.47 -30.25 -12.98
N GLY A 2 -36.85 -29.33 -13.71
CA GLY A 2 -35.62 -28.69 -13.25
C GLY A 2 -35.85 -27.46 -12.37
N ILE A 3 -34.78 -27.03 -11.73
CA ILE A 3 -34.66 -25.85 -10.89
C ILE A 3 -33.94 -24.78 -11.72
N ASN A 4 -34.48 -23.57 -11.74
CA ASN A 4 -33.86 -22.42 -12.38
C ASN A 4 -33.54 -21.36 -11.33
N ILE A 5 -32.30 -20.89 -11.30
CA ILE A 5 -31.77 -19.91 -10.36
C ILE A 5 -31.42 -18.65 -11.16
N PHE A 6 -31.97 -17.52 -10.73
CA PHE A 6 -31.77 -16.24 -11.36
C PHE A 6 -31.26 -15.21 -10.36
N ASP A 7 -30.35 -14.35 -10.81
CA ASP A 7 -29.98 -13.15 -10.07
C ASP A 7 -31.02 -12.05 -10.30
N GLY A 8 -31.71 -11.64 -9.24
CA GLY A 8 -32.64 -10.51 -9.20
C GLY A 8 -32.01 -9.21 -8.70
N GLY A 9 -30.68 -9.11 -8.67
CA GLY A 9 -29.93 -7.93 -8.24
C GLY A 9 -29.76 -7.85 -6.71
N ALA A 10 -30.85 -7.62 -5.98
CA ALA A 10 -30.84 -7.58 -4.51
C ALA A 10 -31.19 -8.94 -3.87
N SER A 11 -31.73 -9.86 -4.66
CA SER A 11 -32.24 -11.15 -4.21
C SER A 11 -31.93 -12.24 -5.23
N ILE A 12 -31.75 -13.47 -4.77
CA ILE A 12 -31.69 -14.66 -5.61
C ILE A 12 -33.10 -15.24 -5.74
N ARG A 13 -33.51 -15.52 -6.98
CA ARG A 13 -34.80 -16.12 -7.29
C ARG A 13 -34.60 -17.56 -7.74
N ILE A 14 -35.18 -18.50 -7.00
CA ILE A 14 -35.13 -19.94 -7.28
C ILE A 14 -36.53 -20.37 -7.72
N VAL A 15 -36.64 -20.94 -8.92
CA VAL A 15 -37.91 -21.40 -9.51
C VAL A 15 -37.85 -22.92 -9.66
N ARG A 16 -38.85 -23.62 -9.12
CA ARG A 16 -39.04 -25.07 -9.27
C ARG A 16 -40.49 -25.33 -9.66
N GLY A 17 -40.74 -25.54 -10.96
CA GLY A 17 -42.10 -25.62 -11.51
C GLY A 17 -42.86 -24.32 -11.26
N ASP A 18 -44.07 -24.40 -10.69
CA ASP A 18 -44.92 -23.23 -10.39
C ASP A 18 -44.54 -22.51 -9.08
N LYS A 19 -43.54 -23.01 -8.35
CA LYS A 19 -43.10 -22.44 -7.07
C LYS A 19 -41.87 -21.56 -7.29
N THR A 20 -41.95 -20.33 -6.80
CA THR A 20 -40.82 -19.40 -6.77
C THR A 20 -40.45 -19.08 -5.33
N LEU A 21 -39.19 -19.23 -4.99
CA LEU A 21 -38.59 -18.80 -3.74
C LEU A 21 -37.70 -17.59 -4.00
N LEU A 22 -37.89 -16.53 -3.23
CA LEU A 22 -37.10 -15.32 -3.30
C LEU A 22 -36.34 -15.13 -1.99
N ILE A 23 -35.02 -14.98 -2.09
CA ILE A 23 -34.14 -14.85 -0.92
C ILE A 23 -33.30 -13.60 -1.11
N THR A 24 -33.34 -12.68 -0.15
CA THR A 24 -32.49 -11.49 -0.20
C THR A 24 -31.03 -11.88 0.07
N LYS A 25 -30.10 -11.33 -0.73
CA LYS A 25 -28.66 -11.66 -0.63
C LYS A 25 -28.08 -11.37 0.75
N GLU A 26 -28.61 -10.37 1.45
CA GLU A 26 -28.17 -9.96 2.80
C GLU A 26 -28.45 -11.01 3.89
N GLN A 27 -29.41 -11.91 3.65
CA GLN A 27 -29.75 -12.97 4.61
C GLN A 27 -28.89 -14.23 4.42
N ILE A 28 -28.24 -14.38 3.27
CA ILE A 28 -27.40 -15.54 2.98
C ILE A 28 -26.07 -15.39 3.72
N LYS A 29 -25.80 -16.33 4.65
CA LYS A 29 -24.58 -16.33 5.49
C LYS A 29 -23.46 -17.17 4.91
N ALA A 30 -23.79 -18.33 4.37
CA ALA A 30 -22.83 -19.26 3.79
C ALA A 30 -23.48 -20.09 2.69
N ILE A 31 -22.67 -20.52 1.73
CA ILE A 31 -23.05 -21.49 0.72
C ILE A 31 -21.99 -22.58 0.72
N ASP A 32 -22.39 -23.80 1.05
CA ASP A 32 -21.50 -24.94 1.20
C ASP A 32 -21.91 -26.08 0.27
N THR A 33 -20.93 -26.87 -0.18
CA THR A 33 -21.17 -28.15 -0.82
C THR A 33 -21.21 -29.26 0.22
N ILE A 34 -22.23 -30.11 0.14
CA ILE A 34 -22.45 -31.26 1.01
C ILE A 34 -22.52 -32.50 0.13
N HIS A 35 -21.73 -33.52 0.48
CA HIS A 35 -21.74 -34.83 -0.20
C HIS A 35 -21.58 -34.73 -1.73
N ASP A 36 -20.72 -33.83 -2.21
CA ASP A 36 -20.32 -33.60 -3.63
C ASP A 36 -21.44 -33.32 -4.66
N THR A 37 -22.70 -33.36 -4.21
CA THR A 37 -23.88 -33.34 -5.07
C THR A 37 -24.92 -32.32 -4.61
N ILE A 38 -24.90 -31.93 -3.34
CA ILE A 38 -25.89 -31.01 -2.78
C ILE A 38 -25.21 -29.69 -2.43
N VAL A 39 -25.79 -28.58 -2.86
CA VAL A 39 -25.42 -27.24 -2.41
C VAL A 39 -26.39 -26.80 -1.32
N ARG A 40 -25.85 -26.47 -0.14
CA ARG A 40 -26.58 -25.88 0.97
C ARG A 40 -26.42 -24.36 0.94
N ILE A 41 -27.53 -23.65 0.96
CA ILE A 41 -27.58 -22.21 1.20
C ILE A 41 -28.07 -22.00 2.63
N ASP A 42 -27.24 -21.39 3.48
CA ASP A 42 -27.54 -21.06 4.87
C ASP A 42 -28.07 -19.62 4.97
N ASN A 43 -29.26 -19.47 5.55
CA ASN A 43 -29.95 -18.19 5.73
C ASN A 43 -29.78 -17.60 7.15
N GLY A 44 -28.93 -18.18 8.00
CA GLY A 44 -28.61 -17.66 9.34
C GLY A 44 -29.73 -17.73 10.39
N GLU A 45 -30.93 -18.16 10.03
CA GLU A 45 -32.09 -18.30 10.93
C GLU A 45 -32.20 -19.68 11.60
N GLY A 46 -31.08 -20.41 11.69
CA GLY A 46 -30.99 -21.73 12.32
C GLY A 46 -31.11 -22.92 11.35
N PRO A 47 -30.95 -24.16 11.86
CA PRO A 47 -30.69 -25.34 11.02
C PRO A 47 -31.86 -25.79 10.13
N LEU A 48 -33.08 -25.28 10.39
CA LEU A 48 -34.31 -25.67 9.69
C LEU A 48 -34.65 -24.78 8.49
N ARG A 49 -33.93 -23.67 8.28
CA ARG A 49 -34.18 -22.75 7.15
C ARG A 49 -33.11 -22.77 6.07
N ASN A 50 -32.30 -23.82 6.07
CA ASN A 50 -31.32 -24.07 5.03
C ASN A 50 -31.99 -24.63 3.78
N ILE A 51 -31.52 -24.18 2.62
CA ILE A 51 -32.03 -24.64 1.33
C ILE A 51 -31.01 -25.61 0.76
N PHE A 52 -31.49 -26.78 0.37
CA PHE A 52 -30.66 -27.83 -0.22
C PHE A 52 -31.06 -27.99 -1.69
N LEU A 53 -30.07 -27.86 -2.56
CA LEU A 53 -30.22 -27.95 -4.01
C LEU A 53 -29.31 -29.06 -4.53
N ASP A 54 -29.88 -30.03 -5.23
CA ASP A 54 -29.07 -30.99 -5.99
C ASP A 54 -28.68 -30.35 -7.33
N TYR A 55 -27.38 -30.32 -7.66
CA TYR A 55 -26.90 -29.70 -8.90
C TYR A 55 -27.48 -30.37 -10.14
N ARG A 56 -27.79 -31.67 -10.08
CA ARG A 56 -28.35 -32.43 -11.21
C ARG A 56 -29.77 -32.02 -11.56
N GLU A 57 -30.47 -31.41 -10.60
CA GLU A 57 -31.81 -30.88 -10.82
C GLU A 57 -31.77 -29.43 -11.30
N VAL A 58 -30.62 -28.75 -11.29
CA VAL A 58 -30.49 -27.36 -11.74
C VAL A 58 -30.31 -27.33 -13.25
N ASN A 59 -31.30 -26.78 -13.95
CA ASN A 59 -31.25 -26.61 -15.40
C ASN A 59 -30.62 -25.27 -15.80
N GLN A 60 -30.69 -24.28 -14.91
CA GLN A 60 -30.12 -22.96 -15.14
C GLN A 60 -29.70 -22.37 -13.79
N PRO A 61 -28.42 -22.02 -13.57
CA PRO A 61 -27.27 -22.22 -14.46
C PRO A 61 -26.97 -23.71 -14.69
N GLU A 62 -26.58 -24.08 -15.92
CA GLU A 62 -26.09 -25.43 -16.22
C GLU A 62 -24.68 -25.59 -15.68
N VAL A 63 -24.44 -26.66 -14.93
CA VAL A 63 -23.22 -26.89 -14.14
C VAL A 63 -22.81 -28.36 -14.20
N GLY A 64 -21.50 -28.62 -14.23
CA GLY A 64 -20.98 -29.98 -14.31
C GLY A 64 -20.92 -30.70 -12.95
N ASN A 65 -20.79 -29.94 -11.87
CA ASN A 65 -20.66 -30.44 -10.50
C ASN A 65 -21.27 -29.45 -9.48
N ALA A 66 -21.35 -29.87 -8.21
CA ALA A 66 -21.92 -29.03 -7.13
C ALA A 66 -21.02 -27.85 -6.73
N GLU A 67 -19.70 -27.92 -6.93
CA GLU A 67 -18.77 -26.83 -6.63
C GLU A 67 -18.95 -25.67 -7.60
N ASP A 68 -19.08 -25.97 -8.90
CA ASP A 68 -19.40 -25.00 -9.95
C ASP A 68 -20.71 -24.28 -9.62
N LEU A 69 -21.72 -25.03 -9.16
CA LEU A 69 -23.00 -24.45 -8.74
C LEU A 69 -22.85 -23.51 -7.54
N ARG A 70 -22.12 -23.94 -6.51
CA ARG A 70 -21.81 -23.11 -5.34
C ARG A 70 -21.11 -21.82 -5.77
N ASP A 71 -20.11 -21.93 -6.63
CA ASP A 71 -19.29 -20.79 -7.06
C ASP A 71 -20.09 -19.82 -7.92
N ILE A 72 -20.97 -20.30 -8.79
CA ILE A 72 -21.90 -19.46 -9.55
C ILE A 72 -22.89 -18.74 -8.62
N ILE A 73 -23.47 -19.43 -7.64
CA ILE A 73 -24.39 -18.78 -6.68
C ILE A 73 -23.61 -17.75 -5.83
N ASN A 74 -22.37 -18.03 -5.45
CA ASN A 74 -21.49 -17.07 -4.77
C ASN A 74 -21.21 -15.85 -5.65
N GLN A 75 -20.97 -16.02 -6.95
CA GLN A 75 -20.83 -14.90 -7.88
C GLN A 75 -22.13 -14.08 -7.96
N MET A 76 -23.29 -14.73 -7.94
CA MET A 76 -24.58 -14.03 -7.86
C MET A 76 -24.72 -13.23 -6.55
N LEU A 77 -24.03 -13.57 -5.45
CA LEU A 77 -24.07 -12.75 -4.23
C LEU A 77 -23.28 -11.45 -4.36
N VAL A 78 -22.28 -11.40 -5.24
CA VAL A 78 -21.46 -10.21 -5.47
C VAL A 78 -22.33 -9.17 -6.18
N ARG A 79 -22.49 -7.98 -5.57
CA ARG A 79 -23.26 -6.90 -6.21
C ARG A 79 -22.55 -6.53 -7.52
N PRO A 80 -23.27 -6.39 -8.65
CA PRO A 80 -22.69 -5.80 -9.84
C PRO A 80 -22.30 -4.36 -9.49
N SER A 81 -21.01 -4.12 -9.37
CA SER A 81 -20.45 -2.76 -9.42
C SER A 81 -20.96 -2.10 -10.70
N GLY A 82 -21.49 -0.88 -10.56
CA GLY A 82 -22.31 -0.21 -11.57
C GLY A 82 -21.92 -0.39 -13.04
N SER A 83 -22.93 -0.77 -13.83
CA SER A 83 -23.19 -0.40 -15.22
C SER A 83 -22.11 -0.65 -16.29
N GLY A 84 -22.35 -1.67 -17.12
CA GLY A 84 -21.81 -1.75 -18.49
C GLY A 84 -21.68 -3.20 -18.96
N GLY A 85 -22.53 -3.63 -19.87
CA GLY A 85 -22.67 -5.03 -20.28
C GLY A 85 -21.52 -5.59 -21.13
N GLY A 86 -21.60 -6.90 -21.36
CA GLY A 86 -20.86 -7.61 -22.41
C GLY A 86 -19.96 -8.71 -21.86
N GLY A 87 -20.46 -9.95 -21.87
CA GLY A 87 -19.72 -11.12 -21.40
C GLY A 87 -18.63 -11.58 -22.36
N SER A 88 -17.67 -12.32 -21.82
CA SER A 88 -17.06 -13.53 -22.39
C SER A 88 -16.10 -14.06 -21.34
N GLY A 89 -16.09 -15.37 -21.14
CA GLY A 89 -15.41 -16.02 -20.02
C GLY A 89 -13.91 -15.77 -19.91
N GLY A 90 -13.40 -16.03 -18.71
CA GLY A 90 -11.98 -16.01 -18.42
C GLY A 90 -11.71 -15.14 -17.20
N THR A 91 -11.10 -15.78 -16.19
CA THR A 91 -10.39 -15.16 -15.07
C THR A 91 -11.21 -14.30 -14.11
N CYS A 92 -11.10 -14.61 -12.80
CA CYS A 92 -11.31 -13.62 -11.75
C CYS A 92 -10.24 -12.53 -11.95
N GLU A 93 -10.48 -11.64 -12.91
CA GLU A 93 -9.65 -10.46 -13.12
C GLU A 93 -10.09 -9.47 -12.06
N LEU A 94 -9.22 -9.27 -11.07
CA LEU A 94 -9.29 -8.10 -10.22
C LEU A 94 -9.51 -6.89 -11.15
N PRO A 95 -10.48 -6.01 -10.87
CA PRO A 95 -10.76 -4.87 -11.72
C PRO A 95 -9.44 -4.16 -12.06
N PRO A 96 -9.26 -3.63 -13.28
CA PRO A 96 -8.01 -2.97 -13.66
C PRO A 96 -7.62 -1.84 -12.68
N GLU A 97 -8.62 -1.22 -12.04
CA GLU A 97 -8.43 -0.25 -10.96
C GLU A 97 -7.84 -0.86 -9.68
N PHE A 98 -8.18 -2.11 -9.36
CA PHE A 98 -7.65 -2.85 -8.22
C PHE A 98 -6.23 -3.39 -8.51
N LEU A 99 -5.94 -3.78 -9.75
CA LEU A 99 -4.58 -4.12 -10.18
C LEU A 99 -3.66 -2.88 -10.12
N LYS A 100 -4.12 -1.73 -10.62
CA LYS A 100 -3.41 -0.45 -10.47
C LYS A 100 -3.20 -0.08 -9.01
N LEU A 101 -4.19 -0.33 -8.15
CA LEU A 101 -4.07 -0.09 -6.71
C LEU A 101 -2.99 -1.01 -6.10
N ILE A 102 -2.99 -2.30 -6.44
CA ILE A 102 -1.96 -3.25 -5.98
C ILE A 102 -0.58 -2.84 -6.49
N GLU A 103 -0.44 -2.47 -7.76
CA GLU A 103 0.82 -1.96 -8.32
C GLU A 103 1.29 -0.70 -7.58
N SER A 104 0.37 0.22 -7.26
CA SER A 104 0.69 1.42 -6.49
C SER A 104 1.11 1.09 -5.05
N ILE A 105 0.47 0.11 -4.41
CA ILE A 105 0.80 -0.34 -3.06
C ILE A 105 2.17 -1.04 -3.07
N VAL A 106 2.44 -1.90 -4.05
CA VAL A 106 3.74 -2.58 -4.20
C VAL A 106 4.85 -1.58 -4.49
N ALA A 107 4.62 -0.60 -5.36
CA ALA A 107 5.58 0.48 -5.62
C ALA A 107 5.82 1.34 -4.37
N THR A 108 4.77 1.64 -3.61
CA THR A 108 4.86 2.43 -2.37
C THR A 108 5.57 1.65 -1.27
N LEU A 109 5.24 0.37 -1.08
CA LEU A 109 5.90 -0.52 -0.12
C LEU A 109 7.36 -0.77 -0.51
N GLY A 110 7.67 -0.94 -1.80
CA GLY A 110 9.04 -1.02 -2.29
C GLY A 110 9.82 0.27 -2.01
N ALA A 111 9.21 1.43 -2.19
CA ALA A 111 9.82 2.71 -1.84
C ALA A 111 9.97 2.92 -0.33
N ILE A 112 9.07 2.38 0.50
CA ILE A 112 9.16 2.42 1.98
C ILE A 112 10.23 1.47 2.50
N LEU A 113 10.29 0.23 1.98
CA LEU A 113 11.30 -0.77 2.33
C LEU A 113 12.70 -0.29 1.92
N ASN A 114 12.84 0.30 0.73
CA ASN A 114 14.10 0.92 0.30
C ASN A 114 14.47 2.20 1.09
N LYS A 115 13.56 2.73 1.92
CA LYS A 115 13.81 3.87 2.80
C LYS A 115 14.02 3.48 4.27
N GLN A 116 13.82 2.22 4.65
CA GLN A 116 13.94 1.76 6.04
C GLN A 116 15.30 1.14 6.39
N ASP A 117 16.16 0.84 5.41
CA ASP A 117 17.56 0.47 5.66
C ASP A 117 18.51 1.58 5.19
N GLU A 118 18.41 2.78 5.77
CA GLU A 118 19.65 3.54 5.91
C GLU A 118 20.46 2.82 7.00
N PRO A 119 21.60 2.19 6.65
CA PRO A 119 22.44 1.52 7.63
C PRO A 119 22.80 2.49 8.75
N PRO A 120 23.10 1.99 9.97
CA PRO A 120 23.55 2.83 11.09
C PRO A 120 24.61 3.77 10.55
N ILE A 121 24.35 5.08 10.70
CA ILE A 121 25.10 6.17 10.07
C ILE A 121 26.60 5.80 10.13
N PRO A 122 27.23 5.48 8.98
CA PRO A 122 28.62 5.02 8.98
C PRO A 122 29.51 6.11 9.58
N GLU A 123 30.74 5.78 9.96
CA GLU A 123 31.72 6.80 10.38
C GLU A 123 31.75 7.96 9.37
N PRO A 124 31.99 9.21 9.81
CA PRO A 124 31.99 10.37 8.93
C PRO A 124 32.99 10.14 7.78
N THR A 125 32.49 10.16 6.55
CA THR A 125 33.28 9.95 5.34
C THR A 125 34.32 11.05 5.15
N ARG A 126 34.06 12.24 5.72
CA ARG A 126 34.96 13.38 5.65
C ARG A 126 34.94 14.15 6.96
N ILE A 127 36.12 14.56 7.41
CA ILE A 127 36.31 15.38 8.59
C ILE A 127 37.15 16.59 8.20
N ASP A 128 36.75 17.77 8.64
CA ASP A 128 37.53 18.99 8.54
C ASP A 128 37.80 19.54 9.94
N GLU A 129 39.07 19.53 10.33
CA GLU A 129 39.59 19.98 11.63
C GLU A 129 40.47 21.24 11.48
N ALA A 130 40.35 21.97 10.36
CA ALA A 130 41.19 23.15 10.11
C ALA A 130 41.03 24.25 11.17
N ASN A 131 39.91 24.27 11.91
CA ASN A 131 39.68 25.18 13.02
C ASN A 131 39.81 24.44 14.38
N PRO A 132 40.67 24.92 15.30
CA PRO A 132 40.91 24.23 16.57
C PRO A 132 39.69 24.21 17.53
N ASN A 133 38.74 25.13 17.35
CA ASN A 133 37.53 25.22 18.17
C ASN A 133 36.29 24.66 17.47
N MET A 134 36.43 24.16 16.24
CA MET A 134 35.30 23.77 15.41
C MET A 134 35.68 22.67 14.41
N ILE A 135 35.00 21.54 14.51
CA ILE A 135 35.17 20.39 13.62
C ILE A 135 33.89 20.24 12.79
N TYR A 136 34.05 20.00 11.49
CA TYR A 136 32.94 19.59 10.62
C TYR A 136 33.07 18.12 10.27
N LYS A 137 31.96 17.39 10.38
CA LYS A 137 31.86 15.99 9.98
C LYS A 137 30.81 15.84 8.88
N GLY A 138 31.15 15.09 7.85
CA GLY A 138 30.34 14.88 6.66
C GLY A 138 30.05 13.41 6.44
N TRP A 139 28.78 13.09 6.23
CA TRP A 139 28.33 11.75 5.93
C TRP A 139 27.81 11.64 4.50
N HIS A 140 28.30 10.61 3.82
CA HIS A 140 27.90 10.25 2.46
C HIS A 140 27.86 8.70 2.32
N GLY A 141 27.19 8.18 1.28
CA GLY A 141 26.97 6.73 1.10
C GLY A 141 28.17 5.91 0.63
N GLN A 142 28.98 6.41 -0.31
CA GLN A 142 30.14 5.66 -0.87
C GLN A 142 31.35 6.55 -1.18
N SER A 143 31.15 7.65 -1.90
CA SER A 143 32.18 8.67 -2.15
C SER A 143 31.50 9.96 -2.60
N GLY A 144 31.48 10.97 -1.73
CA GLY A 144 30.74 12.19 -2.02
C GLY A 144 31.59 13.16 -2.86
N GLN A 145 31.00 13.75 -3.89
CA GLN A 145 31.51 14.93 -4.54
C GLN A 145 31.30 16.15 -3.64
N VAL A 146 32.38 16.88 -3.38
CA VAL A 146 32.36 18.04 -2.46
C VAL A 146 31.34 19.11 -2.86
N GLY A 147 31.03 19.24 -4.16
CA GLY A 147 30.09 20.22 -4.69
C GLY A 147 28.65 19.73 -4.88
N ALA A 148 28.34 18.46 -4.64
CA ALA A 148 27.01 17.87 -4.83
C ALA A 148 26.13 17.99 -3.57
N LEU A 149 24.81 18.01 -3.75
CA LEU A 149 23.81 18.10 -2.67
C LEU A 149 23.52 16.70 -2.11
N GLU A 150 24.52 16.08 -1.51
CA GLU A 150 24.47 14.68 -1.04
C GLU A 150 25.07 14.50 0.36
N TRP A 151 25.44 15.58 1.03
CA TRP A 151 26.09 15.51 2.33
C TRP A 151 25.11 15.80 3.45
N ALA A 152 25.17 14.98 4.50
CA ALA A 152 24.70 15.37 5.83
C ALA A 152 25.89 15.92 6.60
N ILE A 153 25.73 17.07 7.26
CA ILE A 153 26.85 17.79 7.87
C ILE A 153 26.53 18.10 9.33
N GLU A 154 27.43 17.69 10.21
CA GLU A 154 27.45 18.05 11.63
C GLU A 154 28.60 19.04 11.87
N ARG A 155 28.32 20.05 12.68
CA ARG A 155 29.29 20.95 13.26
C ARG A 155 29.43 20.61 14.74
N ILE A 156 30.66 20.40 15.17
CA ILE A 156 31.02 20.22 16.56
C ILE A 156 31.82 21.45 16.97
N THR A 157 31.29 22.23 17.91
CA THR A 157 32.01 23.37 18.48
C THR A 157 32.35 23.13 19.93
N ARG A 158 33.46 23.70 20.38
CA ARG A 158 33.82 23.73 21.79
C ARG A 158 33.67 25.14 22.33
N VAL A 159 32.79 25.31 23.31
CA VAL A 159 32.58 26.57 24.01
C VAL A 159 32.89 26.34 25.48
N GLY A 160 34.13 26.66 25.89
CA GLY A 160 34.63 26.34 27.23
C GLY A 160 34.82 24.83 27.46
N GLU A 161 34.14 24.27 28.45
CA GLU A 161 34.14 22.83 28.74
C GLU A 161 33.05 22.06 28.00
N GLU A 162 32.11 22.76 27.35
CA GLU A 162 30.99 22.13 26.66
C GLU A 162 31.33 21.85 25.19
N VAL A 163 30.99 20.63 24.75
CA VAL A 163 31.07 20.22 23.35
C VAL A 163 29.66 20.20 22.80
N VAL A 164 29.39 21.10 21.85
CA VAL A 164 28.06 21.29 21.27
C VAL A 164 28.02 20.66 19.88
N HIS A 165 27.05 19.77 19.68
CA HIS A 165 26.80 19.06 18.44
C HIS A 165 25.59 19.64 17.73
N GLU A 166 25.79 20.14 16.51
CA GLU A 166 24.75 20.77 15.73
C GLU A 166 24.72 20.24 14.31
N TRP A 167 23.54 20.09 13.76
CA TRP A 167 23.34 19.61 12.39
C TRP A 167 23.02 20.77 11.47
N ALA A 168 23.44 20.66 10.21
CA ALA A 168 23.01 21.59 9.17
C ALA A 168 21.48 21.63 9.12
N TYR A 169 20.92 22.82 9.39
CA TYR A 169 19.49 23.08 9.56
C TYR A 169 18.77 22.12 10.54
N GLY A 170 19.49 21.55 11.51
CA GLY A 170 18.92 20.64 12.51
C GLY A 170 18.52 19.26 11.96
N CYS A 171 18.93 18.88 10.75
CA CYS A 171 18.54 17.61 10.12
C CYS A 171 19.73 16.76 9.65
N LYS A 172 19.53 15.45 9.56
CA LYS A 172 20.55 14.47 9.13
C LYS A 172 20.46 14.12 7.64
N ARG A 173 19.79 14.95 6.85
CA ARG A 173 19.57 14.68 5.42
C ARG A 173 20.84 14.94 4.61
N LYS A 174 21.05 14.06 3.63
CA LYS A 174 22.08 14.13 2.60
C LYS A 174 21.67 15.07 1.48
N ILE A 175 21.51 16.35 1.79
CA ILE A 175 21.00 17.37 0.86
C ILE A 175 21.87 18.63 0.80
N PHE A 176 23.01 18.64 1.49
CA PHE A 176 23.90 19.80 1.55
C PHE A 176 25.15 19.57 0.71
N ARG A 177 25.82 20.67 0.34
CA ARG A 177 27.13 20.63 -0.31
C ARG A 177 28.22 20.73 0.75
N TRP A 178 29.22 19.84 0.70
CA TRP A 178 30.36 19.91 1.62
C TRP A 178 31.18 21.20 1.45
N SER A 179 31.28 21.72 0.22
CA SER A 179 31.97 22.99 -0.04
C SER A 179 31.41 24.16 0.78
N GLN A 180 30.10 24.14 1.03
CA GLN A 180 29.38 25.20 1.74
C GLN A 180 29.30 24.98 3.25
N ARG A 181 29.97 23.98 3.82
CA ARG A 181 29.88 23.62 5.25
C ARG A 181 30.06 24.79 6.21
N GLN A 182 30.84 25.81 5.86
CA GLN A 182 31.06 26.99 6.72
C GLN A 182 29.94 28.03 6.61
N GLU A 183 29.15 28.00 5.54
CA GLU A 183 28.11 28.97 5.21
C GLU A 183 26.71 28.51 5.66
N LEU A 184 26.57 27.23 6.06
CA LEU A 184 25.30 26.66 6.48
C LEU A 184 24.89 27.16 7.88
N VAL A 185 23.57 27.18 8.10
CA VAL A 185 22.99 27.42 9.42
C VAL A 185 23.01 26.10 10.20
N TYR A 186 23.58 26.12 11.40
CA TYR A 186 23.65 24.97 12.29
C TYR A 186 22.73 25.16 13.49
N ARG A 187 22.03 24.09 13.87
CA ARG A 187 21.11 24.04 15.00
C ARG A 187 21.18 22.67 15.66
N PRO A 188 20.79 22.53 16.95
CA PRO A 188 20.56 21.23 17.57
C PRO A 188 19.62 20.38 16.71
N PHE A 189 19.78 19.06 16.78
CA PHE A 189 18.95 18.14 16.01
C PHE A 189 17.48 18.30 16.38
N ASP A 190 16.63 18.52 15.37
CA ASP A 190 15.20 18.70 15.56
C ASP A 190 14.49 17.34 15.47
N TYR A 191 14.06 16.82 16.62
CA TYR A 191 13.30 15.58 16.71
C TYR A 191 11.86 15.71 16.19
N THR A 192 11.33 16.94 16.11
CA THR A 192 9.96 17.21 15.64
C THR A 192 9.91 17.39 14.13
N ASN A 193 11.02 17.82 13.52
CA ASN A 193 11.18 17.89 12.07
C ASN A 193 12.52 17.25 11.62
N PRO A 194 12.62 15.91 11.65
CA PRO A 194 13.85 15.20 11.29
C PRO A 194 14.20 15.35 9.80
N TYR A 195 13.24 15.80 8.99
CA TYR A 195 13.39 16.00 7.55
C TYR A 195 13.92 17.38 7.17
N GLY A 196 14.16 18.26 8.16
CA GLY A 196 14.75 19.57 7.93
C GLY A 196 13.85 20.52 7.12
N PRO A 197 14.42 21.58 6.53
CA PRO A 197 13.67 22.48 5.67
C PRO A 197 13.07 21.72 4.47
N SER A 198 11.86 22.10 4.06
CA SER A 198 11.29 21.71 2.77
C SER A 198 12.29 21.99 1.65
N ASP A 199 12.33 21.21 0.57
CA ASP A 199 13.31 21.40 -0.51
C ASP A 199 13.30 22.82 -1.13
N GLY A 200 12.21 23.58 -0.96
CA GLY A 200 12.12 25.01 -1.33
C GLY A 200 12.82 26.00 -0.40
N ASP A 201 13.18 25.60 0.82
CA ASP A 201 13.83 26.42 1.86
C ASP A 201 15.34 26.15 1.97
N LEU A 202 15.89 25.28 1.12
CA LEU A 202 17.32 25.06 1.07
C LEU A 202 18.03 26.32 0.55
N PRO A 203 19.20 26.68 1.10
CA PRO A 203 19.97 27.79 0.59
C PRO A 203 20.34 27.50 -0.87
N GLN A 204 19.68 28.21 -1.78
CA GLN A 204 20.06 28.21 -3.19
C GLN A 204 21.53 28.66 -3.28
N PRO A 205 22.34 28.04 -4.15
CA PRO A 205 23.69 28.52 -4.38
C PRO A 205 23.59 30.01 -4.74
N ARG A 206 24.25 30.88 -3.98
CA ARG A 206 24.41 32.28 -4.41
C ARG A 206 25.13 32.21 -5.74
N GLU A 207 24.45 32.58 -6.82
CA GLU A 207 25.11 32.87 -8.08
C GLU A 207 26.16 33.93 -7.77
N LEU A 208 27.44 33.53 -7.87
CA LEU A 208 28.53 34.48 -7.81
C LEU A 208 28.29 35.47 -8.96
N PRO A 209 28.35 36.79 -8.73
CA PRO A 209 28.24 37.74 -9.82
C PRO A 209 29.37 37.43 -10.81
N ILE A 210 28.97 37.17 -12.05
CA ILE A 210 29.89 37.02 -13.16
C ILE A 210 30.68 38.33 -13.24
N ALA A 211 31.96 38.26 -12.93
CA ALA A 211 32.92 39.36 -13.11
C ALA A 211 33.28 39.51 -14.59
#